data_AF-A0AA35QC58-F1
#
_entry.id   AF-A0AA35QC58-F1
#
_cell.length_a   1.000
_cell.length_b   1.000
_cell.length_c   1.000
_cell.angle_alpha   90.00
_cell.angle_beta   90.00
_cell.angle_gamma   90.00
#
_symmetry.space_group_name_H-M   'P 1'
#
loop_
_entity.id
_entity.type
_entity.pdbx_description
1 polymer ?
#
loop_
_entity_poly.entity_id
_entity_poly.type
_entity_poly.pdbx_seq_one_letter_code
_entity_poly.pdbx_strand_id
1 'polypeptide(L)'
;MSYISQLVFTFDYVIVKFSILALLWDIFGVNRRNKKFIAIVSGTCVLWAIAFTFLCAFRCKNPVDSWTTDNPPELCIHTAYVFLPFESTNLFYDILILSIPVFAVQELKLSTWKRFSVMGIFLLGASTCIASIVRLVEIKKDTEFTSTRGRKSRFEAAEF
;
A
#
# COMPACT_ATOMS: atom_id res chain seq x y z
N MET A 1 12.14 9.13 -9.95
CA MET A 1 11.34 7.90 -10.17
C MET A 1 10.47 8.15 -11.39
N SER A 2 10.58 7.33 -12.45
CA SER A 2 9.72 7.49 -13.63
C SER A 2 8.27 7.15 -13.29
N TYR A 3 7.30 7.92 -13.77
CA TYR A 3 5.85 7.71 -13.53
C TYR A 3 5.38 6.26 -13.82
N ILE A 4 5.99 5.61 -14.82
CA ILE A 4 5.71 4.22 -15.19
C ILE A 4 5.99 3.25 -14.04
N SER A 5 7.11 3.39 -13.32
CA SER A 5 7.44 2.48 -12.22
C SER A 5 6.44 2.62 -11.09
N GLN A 6 5.96 3.84 -10.84
CA GLN A 6 4.96 4.10 -9.83
C GLN A 6 3.61 3.43 -10.14
N LEU A 7 3.18 3.46 -11.40
CA LEU A 7 1.97 2.76 -11.82
C LEU A 7 2.12 1.25 -11.65
N VAL A 8 3.23 0.68 -12.13
CA VAL A 8 3.48 -0.77 -12.05
C VAL A 8 3.45 -1.25 -10.60
N PHE A 9 4.12 -0.55 -9.67
CA PHE A 9 4.06 -0.91 -8.24
C PHE A 9 2.64 -0.80 -7.67
N THR A 10 1.88 0.23 -8.04
CA THR A 10 0.50 0.39 -7.56
C THR A 10 -0.39 -0.76 -8.01
N PHE A 11 -0.29 -1.15 -9.29
CA PHE A 11 -1.07 -2.27 -9.82
C PHE A 11 -0.64 -3.61 -9.22
N ASP A 12 0.66 -3.82 -9.02
CA ASP A 12 1.20 -5.02 -8.38
C ASP A 12 0.57 -5.25 -7.00
N TYR A 13 0.60 -4.24 -6.13
CA TYR A 13 0.00 -4.34 -4.80
C TYR A 13 -1.49 -4.69 -4.84
N VAL A 14 -2.22 -4.06 -5.76
CA VAL A 14 -3.67 -4.28 -5.91
C VAL A 14 -3.96 -5.70 -6.38
N ILE A 15 -3.26 -6.17 -7.41
CA ILE A 15 -3.44 -7.51 -7.98
C ILE A 15 -3.12 -8.60 -6.95
N VAL A 16 -2.02 -8.44 -6.20
CA VAL A 16 -1.62 -9.39 -5.15
C VAL A 16 -2.71 -9.50 -4.08
N LYS A 17 -3.23 -8.38 -3.57
CA LYS A 17 -4.31 -8.38 -2.57
C LYS A 17 -5.56 -9.04 -3.11
N PHE A 18 -6.00 -8.72 -4.32
CA PHE A 18 -7.19 -9.36 -4.90
C PHE A 18 -7.01 -10.86 -5.12
N SER A 19 -5.82 -11.30 -5.52
CA SER A 19 -5.50 -12.73 -5.67
C SER A 19 -5.61 -13.47 -4.33
N ILE A 20 -5.04 -12.91 -3.26
CA ILE A 20 -5.13 -13.49 -1.91
C ILE A 20 -6.58 -13.50 -1.43
N LEU A 21 -7.33 -12.40 -1.61
CA LEU A 21 -8.74 -12.36 -1.22
C LEU A 21 -9.61 -13.36 -2.00
N ALA A 22 -9.35 -13.54 -3.30
CA ALA A 22 -10.05 -14.54 -4.12
C ALA A 22 -9.77 -15.96 -3.62
N LEU A 23 -8.51 -16.26 -3.27
CA LEU A 23 -8.13 -17.54 -2.67
C LEU A 23 -8.80 -17.74 -1.30
N LEU A 24 -8.83 -16.71 -0.45
CA LEU A 24 -9.51 -16.76 0.85
C LEU A 24 -11.02 -16.95 0.71
N TRP A 25 -11.63 -16.33 -0.30
CA TRP A 25 -13.04 -16.49 -0.61
C TRP A 25 -13.37 -17.92 -1.00
N ASP A 26 -12.55 -18.57 -1.82
CA ASP A 26 -12.75 -19.95 -2.22
C ASP A 26 -12.59 -20.92 -1.02
N ILE A 27 -11.57 -20.71 -0.19
CA ILE A 27 -11.25 -21.60 0.94
C ILE A 27 -12.24 -21.45 2.11
N PHE A 28 -12.56 -20.20 2.48
CA PHE A 28 -13.32 -19.85 3.69
C PHE A 28 -14.75 -19.37 3.41
N GLY A 29 -15.13 -19.21 2.14
CA GLY A 29 -16.48 -18.79 1.72
C GLY A 29 -17.60 -19.77 2.03
N VAL A 30 -17.28 -20.93 2.61
CA VAL A 30 -18.23 -21.92 3.13
C VAL A 30 -19.10 -21.32 4.24
N ASN A 31 -18.52 -20.52 5.15
CA ASN A 31 -19.28 -19.86 6.22
C ASN A 31 -19.76 -18.48 5.78
N ARG A 32 -21.08 -18.23 5.90
CA ARG A 32 -21.70 -16.93 5.53
C ARG A 32 -21.09 -15.73 6.26
N ARG A 33 -20.66 -15.90 7.51
CA ARG A 33 -19.99 -14.84 8.31
C ARG A 33 -18.64 -14.47 7.70
N ASN A 34 -17.79 -15.46 7.43
CA ASN A 34 -16.45 -15.25 6.83
C ASN A 34 -16.57 -14.68 5.42
N LYS A 35 -17.52 -15.17 4.63
CA LYS A 35 -17.81 -14.65 3.30
C LYS A 35 -18.20 -13.16 3.31
N LYS A 36 -19.07 -12.75 4.25
CA LYS A 36 -19.40 -11.33 4.45
C LYS A 36 -18.19 -10.51 4.86
N PHE A 37 -17.37 -11.00 5.78
CA PHE A 37 -16.17 -10.29 6.22
C PHE A 37 -15.16 -10.09 5.09
N ILE A 38 -14.88 -11.15 4.32
CA ILE A 38 -13.99 -11.07 3.14
C ILE A 38 -14.58 -10.11 2.09
N ALA A 39 -15.89 -10.12 1.86
CA ALA A 39 -16.55 -9.17 0.95
C ALA A 39 -16.35 -7.71 1.39
N ILE A 40 -16.51 -7.44 2.69
CA ILE A 40 -16.34 -6.10 3.26
C ILE A 40 -14.88 -5.65 3.10
N VAL A 41 -13.92 -6.50 3.50
CA VAL A 41 -12.49 -6.19 3.36
C VAL A 41 -12.11 -5.96 1.89
N SER A 42 -12.63 -6.78 0.98
CA SER A 42 -12.46 -6.59 -0.47
C SER A 42 -12.98 -5.23 -0.93
N GLY A 43 -14.21 -4.88 -0.55
CA GLY A 43 -14.80 -3.58 -0.88
C GLY A 43 -13.96 -2.41 -0.34
N THR A 44 -13.47 -2.51 0.89
CA THR A 44 -12.60 -1.46 1.46
C THR A 44 -11.26 -1.34 0.73
N CYS A 45 -10.67 -2.45 0.28
CA CYS A 45 -9.45 -2.42 -0.54
C CYS A 45 -9.70 -1.77 -1.91
N VAL A 46 -10.82 -2.06 -2.57
CA VAL A 46 -11.23 -1.40 -3.83
C VAL A 46 -11.36 0.11 -3.61
N LEU A 47 -12.12 0.50 -2.59
CA LEU A 47 -12.34 1.90 -2.24
C LEU A 47 -11.04 2.63 -1.95
N TRP A 48 -10.14 1.99 -1.20
CA TRP A 48 -8.82 2.54 -0.92
C TRP A 48 -7.97 2.71 -2.19
N ALA A 49 -7.95 1.72 -3.08
CA ALA A 49 -7.22 1.80 -4.35
C ALA A 49 -7.75 2.96 -5.21
N ILE A 50 -9.08 3.07 -5.34
CA ILE A 50 -9.74 4.16 -6.06
C ILE A 50 -9.39 5.52 -5.46
N ALA A 51 -9.51 5.67 -4.13
CA ALA A 51 -9.18 6.91 -3.44
C ALA A 51 -7.72 7.30 -3.68
N PHE A 52 -6.80 6.34 -3.68
CA PHE A 52 -5.39 6.60 -3.95
C PHE A 52 -5.10 6.95 -5.41
N THR A 53 -5.79 6.31 -6.36
CA THR A 53 -5.72 6.68 -7.78
C THR A 53 -6.16 8.12 -7.99
N PHE A 54 -7.26 8.54 -7.36
CA PHE A 54 -7.72 9.92 -7.43
C PHE A 54 -6.74 10.89 -6.77
N LEU A 55 -6.21 10.56 -5.59
CA LEU A 55 -5.16 11.37 -4.96
C LEU A 55 -3.98 11.53 -5.91
N CYS A 56 -3.49 10.44 -6.52
CA CYS A 56 -2.38 10.47 -7.46
C CYS A 56 -2.66 11.33 -8.70
N ALA A 57 -3.89 11.26 -9.23
CA ALA A 57 -4.33 12.02 -10.40
C ALA A 57 -4.47 13.52 -10.12
N PHE A 58 -4.85 13.90 -8.90
CA PHE A 58 -5.06 15.30 -8.48
C PHE A 58 -3.95 15.85 -7.57
N ARG A 59 -2.75 15.25 -7.61
CA ARG A 59 -1.58 15.69 -6.80
C ARG A 59 -0.99 17.02 -7.24
N CYS A 60 -1.21 17.40 -8.49
CA CYS A 60 -0.70 18.63 -9.09
C CYS A 60 -1.87 19.54 -9.46
N LYS A 61 -1.63 20.86 -9.45
CA LYS A 61 -2.65 21.87 -9.79
C LYS A 61 -3.18 21.70 -11.22
N ASN A 62 -2.32 21.26 -12.15
CA ASN A 62 -2.72 20.79 -13.46
C ASN A 62 -2.39 19.28 -13.61
N PRO A 63 -3.32 18.44 -14.09
CA PRO A 63 -3.07 17.00 -14.23
C PRO A 63 -2.01 16.68 -15.31
N VAL A 64 -1.84 17.56 -16.31
CA VAL A 64 -0.85 17.41 -17.39
C VAL A 64 0.60 17.52 -16.87
N ASP A 65 0.82 18.35 -15.86
CA ASP A 65 2.15 18.56 -15.25
C ASP A 65 2.62 17.33 -14.45
N SER A 66 1.71 16.41 -14.12
CA SER A 66 2.06 15.15 -13.45
C SER A 66 2.74 14.14 -14.38
N TRP A 67 2.64 14.35 -15.70
CA TRP A 67 3.14 13.44 -16.74
C TRP A 67 4.42 13.95 -17.41
N THR A 68 4.79 15.21 -17.18
CA THR A 68 6.01 15.83 -17.73
C THR A 68 7.18 15.63 -16.77
N THR A 69 8.39 15.41 -17.30
CA THR A 69 9.59 15.09 -16.50
C THR A 69 10.05 16.24 -15.60
N ASP A 70 9.70 17.47 -15.98
CA ASP A 70 9.90 18.66 -15.17
C ASP A 70 8.70 18.81 -14.22
N ASN A 71 8.80 18.22 -13.03
CA ASN A 71 7.91 18.54 -11.91
C ASN A 71 8.44 19.81 -11.23
N PRO A 72 8.00 21.04 -11.60
CA PRO A 72 8.36 22.21 -10.81
C PRO A 72 7.81 22.02 -9.39
N PRO A 73 8.66 22.11 -8.35
CA PRO A 73 8.29 21.85 -6.96
C PRO A 73 7.20 22.79 -6.42
N GLU A 74 6.88 23.86 -7.15
CA GLU A 74 5.86 24.85 -6.78
C GLU A 74 4.42 24.48 -7.21
N LEU A 75 4.23 23.58 -8.19
CA LEU A 75 2.89 23.23 -8.70
C LEU A 75 2.37 21.86 -8.25
N CYS A 76 3.22 21.02 -7.66
CA CYS A 76 2.93 19.64 -7.31
C CYS A 76 3.33 19.31 -5.87
N ILE A 77 2.49 18.53 -5.18
CA ILE A 77 2.84 17.98 -3.87
C ILE A 77 4.02 17.02 -4.03
N HIS A 78 5.02 17.16 -3.15
CA HIS A 78 6.20 16.30 -3.18
C HIS A 78 5.80 14.83 -3.03
N THR A 79 6.29 13.96 -3.94
CA THR A 79 5.88 12.55 -4.03
C THR A 79 5.99 11.81 -2.70
N ALA A 80 7.02 12.13 -1.91
CA ALA A 80 7.24 11.53 -0.60
C ALA A 80 6.04 11.70 0.35
N TYR A 81 5.40 12.88 0.40
CA TYR A 81 4.26 13.13 1.29
C TYR A 81 3.02 12.31 0.93
N VAL A 82 2.91 11.87 -0.32
CA VAL A 82 1.79 11.03 -0.78
C VAL A 82 2.13 9.55 -0.68
N PHE A 83 3.39 9.18 -0.93
CA PHE A 83 3.83 7.78 -0.90
C PHE A 83 3.97 7.21 0.51
N LEU A 84 4.39 8.03 1.48
CA LEU A 84 4.55 7.62 2.88
C LEU A 84 3.22 7.14 3.52
N PRO A 85 2.12 7.90 3.47
CA PRO A 85 0.83 7.43 4.00
C PRO A 85 0.25 6.28 3.16
N PHE A 86 0.52 6.25 1.85
CA PHE A 86 0.12 5.15 0.98
C PHE A 86 0.73 3.83 1.40
N GLU A 87 2.05 3.75 1.46
CA GLU A 87 2.79 2.55 1.85
C GLU A 87 2.42 2.13 3.28
N SER A 88 2.24 3.10 4.18
CA SER A 88 1.79 2.83 5.56
C SER A 88 0.40 2.17 5.60
N THR A 89 -0.55 2.70 4.82
CA THR A 89 -1.92 2.14 4.77
C THR A 89 -1.95 0.82 4.01
N ASN A 90 -1.11 0.66 2.99
CA ASN A 90 -0.94 -0.58 2.25
C ASN A 90 -0.51 -1.73 3.17
N LEU A 91 0.49 -1.46 4.03
CA LEU A 91 0.96 -2.39 5.06
C LEU A 91 -0.15 -2.73 6.07
N PHE A 92 -0.97 -1.76 6.47
CA PHE A 92 -2.12 -2.01 7.33
C PHE A 92 -3.11 -3.00 6.70
N TYR A 93 -3.42 -2.85 5.41
CA TYR A 93 -4.28 -3.80 4.70
C TYR A 93 -3.66 -5.19 4.59
N ASP A 94 -2.33 -5.30 4.45
CA ASP A 94 -1.67 -6.62 4.43
C ASP A 94 -1.86 -7.36 5.76
N ILE A 95 -1.67 -6.67 6.88
CA ILE A 95 -1.89 -7.24 8.23
C ILE A 95 -3.37 -7.61 8.40
N LEU A 96 -4.29 -6.74 7.95
CA LEU A 96 -5.73 -7.00 8.04
C LEU A 96 -6.13 -8.25 7.26
N ILE A 97 -5.66 -8.41 6.02
CA ILE A 97 -5.95 -9.58 5.18
C ILE A 97 -5.33 -10.85 5.79
N LEU A 98 -4.10 -10.77 6.32
CA LEU A 98 -3.44 -11.88 7.00
C LEU A 98 -4.16 -12.32 8.28
N SER A 99 -4.86 -11.41 8.95
CA SER A 99 -5.61 -11.75 10.16
C SER A 99 -6.84 -12.63 9.89
N ILE A 100 -7.44 -12.52 8.69
CA ILE A 100 -8.64 -13.28 8.29
C ILE A 100 -8.46 -14.79 8.46
N PRO A 101 -7.45 -15.44 7.83
CA PRO A 101 -7.25 -16.87 7.98
C PRO A 101 -6.88 -17.27 9.41
N VAL A 102 -6.15 -16.42 10.15
CA VAL A 102 -5.74 -16.71 11.54
C VAL A 102 -6.97 -16.86 12.44
N PHE A 103 -7.89 -15.89 12.38
CA PHE A 103 -9.13 -15.96 13.15
C PHE A 103 -10.02 -17.13 12.70
N ALA A 104 -10.13 -17.37 11.38
CA ALA A 104 -10.93 -18.47 10.85
C ALA A 104 -10.40 -19.86 11.27
N VAL A 105 -9.09 -20.01 11.46
CA VAL A 105 -8.45 -21.25 11.92
C VAL A 105 -8.69 -21.51 13.41
N GLN A 106 -8.80 -20.46 14.24
CA GLN A 106 -9.10 -20.62 15.66
C GLN A 106 -10.53 -21.11 15.91
N GLU A 107 -11.49 -20.69 15.09
CA GLU A 107 -12.90 -21.08 15.25
C GLU A 107 -13.25 -22.45 14.64
N LEU A 108 -12.51 -22.92 13.61
CA LEU A 108 -12.85 -24.14 12.87
C LEU A 108 -11.69 -25.15 12.84
N LYS A 109 -11.96 -26.41 13.23
CA LYS A 109 -11.09 -27.57 12.99
C LYS A 109 -10.93 -27.83 11.48
N LEU A 110 -10.10 -27.04 10.81
CA LEU A 110 -9.88 -27.13 9.37
C LEU A 110 -9.09 -28.39 9.01
N SER A 111 -9.43 -28.99 7.86
CA SER A 111 -8.68 -30.12 7.30
C SER A 111 -7.23 -29.72 6.99
N THR A 112 -6.30 -30.68 7.09
CA THR A 112 -4.84 -30.51 6.91
C THR A 112 -4.47 -29.78 5.60
N TRP A 113 -5.24 -29.97 4.53
CA TRP A 113 -5.03 -29.28 3.24
C TRP A 113 -5.19 -27.75 3.34
N LYS A 114 -6.22 -27.26 4.03
CA LYS A 114 -6.44 -25.81 4.22
C LYS A 114 -5.35 -25.18 5.09
N ARG A 115 -4.76 -25.97 5.98
CA ARG A 115 -3.65 -25.53 6.85
C ARG A 115 -2.39 -25.20 6.04
N PHE A 116 -2.09 -25.96 4.99
CA PHE A 116 -0.97 -25.67 4.08
C PHE A 116 -1.16 -24.35 3.32
N SER A 117 -2.37 -24.12 2.77
CA SER A 117 -2.68 -22.85 2.08
C SER A 117 -2.53 -21.65 3.01
N VAL A 118 -3.02 -21.74 4.25
CA VAL A 118 -2.88 -20.66 5.24
C VAL A 118 -1.41 -20.37 5.53
N MET A 119 -0.60 -21.42 5.70
CA MET A 119 0.83 -21.26 5.98
C MET A 119 1.57 -20.59 4.81
N GLY A 120 1.22 -20.94 3.56
CA GLY A 120 1.75 -20.29 2.36
C GLY A 120 1.39 -18.82 2.27
N ILE A 121 0.11 -18.46 2.51
CA ILE A 121 -0.33 -17.06 2.51
C ILE A 121 0.34 -16.27 3.63
N PHE A 122 0.52 -16.86 4.81
CA PHE A 122 1.19 -16.22 5.93
C PHE A 122 2.66 -15.91 5.62
N LEU A 123 3.39 -16.86 5.03
CA LEU A 123 4.77 -16.65 4.61
C LEU A 123 4.89 -15.59 3.51
N LEU A 124 4.00 -15.62 2.52
CA LEU A 124 3.95 -14.61 1.46
C LEU A 124 3.63 -13.22 2.02
N GLY A 125 2.65 -13.09 2.90
CA GLY A 125 2.32 -11.80 3.49
C GLY A 125 3.40 -11.30 4.45
N ALA A 126 4.09 -12.19 5.18
CA ALA A 126 5.21 -11.79 6.03
C ALA A 126 6.37 -11.21 5.21
N SER A 127 6.68 -11.79 4.04
CA SER A 127 7.75 -11.29 3.18
C SER A 127 7.40 -9.93 2.55
N THR A 128 6.16 -9.73 2.12
CA THR A 128 5.69 -8.43 1.59
C THR A 128 5.68 -7.35 2.66
N CYS A 129 5.33 -7.68 3.91
CA CYS A 129 5.42 -6.76 5.04
C CYS A 129 6.86 -6.29 5.28
N ILE A 130 7.84 -7.21 5.27
CA ILE A 130 9.26 -6.87 5.43
C ILE A 130 9.72 -5.93 4.30
N ALA A 131 9.39 -6.26 3.05
CA ALA A 131 9.73 -5.44 1.90
C ALA A 131 9.14 -4.02 2.00
N SER A 132 7.88 -3.90 2.46
CA SER A 132 7.19 -2.62 2.64
C SER A 132 7.83 -1.78 3.75
N ILE A 133 8.25 -2.39 4.86
CA ILE A 133 8.96 -1.70 5.95
C ILE A 133 10.29 -1.13 5.45
N VAL A 134 11.08 -1.93 4.71
CA VAL A 134 12.35 -1.46 4.15
C VAL A 134 12.12 -0.26 3.23
N ARG A 135 11.12 -0.33 2.33
CA ARG A 135 10.76 0.79 1.45
C ARG A 135 10.36 2.05 2.24
N LEU A 136 9.57 1.90 3.29
CA LEU A 136 9.15 3.02 4.15
C LEU A 136 10.33 3.72 4.83
N VAL A 137 11.33 2.96 5.27
CA VAL A 137 12.55 3.50 5.89
C VAL A 137 13.35 4.33 4.89
N GLU A 138 13.53 3.83 3.68
CA GLU A 138 14.22 4.56 2.59
C GLU A 138 13.50 5.88 2.28
N ILE A 139 12.17 5.84 2.10
CA ILE A 139 11.38 7.04 1.81
C ILE A 139 11.46 8.06 2.96
N LYS A 140 11.39 7.60 4.22
CA LYS A 140 11.52 8.48 5.39
C LYS A 140 12.88 9.18 5.41
N LYS A 141 13.95 8.42 5.20
CA LYS A 141 15.32 8.93 5.21
C LYS A 141 15.53 10.01 4.15
N ASP A 142 15.04 9.79 2.94
CA ASP A 142 15.10 10.77 1.85
C ASP A 142 14.31 12.05 2.17
N THR A 143 13.14 11.88 2.81
CA THR A 143 12.28 13.00 3.20
C THR A 143 12.95 13.87 4.28
N GLU A 144 13.58 13.25 5.28
CA GLU A 144 14.30 13.96 6.34
C GLU A 144 15.54 14.70 5.82
N PHE A 145 16.28 14.08 4.90
CA PHE A 145 17.43 14.71 4.26
C PHE A 145 17.02 15.96 3.45
N THR A 146 15.94 15.86 2.68
CA THR A 146 15.40 16.98 1.88
C THR A 146 14.91 18.13 2.78
N SER A 147 14.21 17.80 3.88
CA SER A 147 13.72 18.80 4.84
C SER A 147 14.86 19.54 5.55
N THR A 148 15.93 18.84 5.89
CA THR A 148 17.12 19.43 6.54
C THR A 148 17.89 20.35 5.59
N ARG A 149 18.06 19.95 4.33
CA ARG A 149 18.74 20.76 3.31
C ARG A 149 17.94 22.01 2.92
N GLY A 150 16.62 21.88 2.80
CA GLY A 150 15.72 23.02 2.57
C GLY A 150 15.71 24.01 3.74
N ARG A 151 15.81 23.52 4.98
CA ARG A 151 15.95 24.38 6.15
C ARG A 151 17.27 25.16 6.14
N LYS A 152 18.39 24.49 5.85
CA LYS A 152 19.73 25.10 5.86
C LYS A 152 19.88 26.21 4.80
N SER A 153 19.43 25.95 3.57
CA SER A 153 19.42 26.93 2.48
C SER A 153 18.56 28.16 2.79
N ARG A 154 17.43 28.00 3.47
CA ARG A 154 16.59 29.12 3.92
C ARG A 154 17.27 30.00 4.96
N PHE A 155 18.13 29.43 5.82
CA PHE A 155 18.95 30.21 6.76
C PHE A 155 20.07 30.96 6.04
N GLU A 156 20.76 30.33 5.08
CA GLU A 156 21.80 30.99 4.27
C GLU A 156 21.24 32.16 3.45
N ALA A 157 20.00 32.05 2.95
CA ALA A 157 19.33 33.13 2.23
C ALA A 157 18.79 34.27 3.13
N ALA A 158 18.74 34.08 4.45
CA ALA A 158 18.31 35.10 5.42
C ALA A 158 19.50 35.83 6.07
N GLU A 159 20.73 35.37 5.84
CA GLU A 159 21.98 36.00 6.28
C GLU A 159 22.57 36.99 5.25
N PHE A 160 21.95 37.14 4.08
CA PHE A 160 22.27 38.14 3.05
C PHE A 160 21.15 39.18 2.93
#